data_AF-B0NER7-F1
#
_entry.id   AF-B0NER7-F1
#
_cell.length_a   1.000
_cell.length_b   1.000
_cell.length_c   1.000
_cell.angle_alpha   90.00
_cell.angle_beta   90.00
_cell.angle_gamma   90.00
#
_symmetry.space_group_name_H-M   'P 1'
#
loop_
_entity.id
_entity.type
_entity.pdbx_description
1 polymer ?
#
loop_
_entity_poly.entity_id
_entity_poly.type
_entity_poly.pdbx_seq_one_letter_code
_entity_poly.pdbx_strand_id
1 'polypeptide(L)'
;MSELEIEYLIRALGIGATYRGYRYLNYGVKLCLRDEDYLLSVSKLLYPQIAKNYHTTSSSVERDIRTVIRVCWERGNRRLLQEIALHPLDSQPTSSEFLDILTAHLRQKEAAEMLV
;
A
#
# COMPACT_ATOMS: atom_id res chain seq x y z
N MET A 1 -12.86 -6.63 4.32
CA MET A 1 -11.84 -5.74 4.93
C MET A 1 -12.44 -4.40 5.34
N SER A 2 -12.24 -3.97 6.60
CA SER A 2 -12.64 -2.64 7.05
C SER A 2 -11.59 -1.58 6.67
N GLU A 3 -12.03 -0.35 6.41
CA GLU A 3 -11.13 0.78 6.09
C GLU A 3 -10.11 1.05 7.22
N LEU A 4 -10.50 0.76 8.46
CA LEU A 4 -9.67 0.91 9.65
C LEU A 4 -8.46 -0.04 9.67
N GLU A 5 -8.57 -1.23 9.08
CA GLU A 5 -7.46 -2.20 9.04
C GLU A 5 -6.36 -1.78 8.06
N ILE A 6 -6.77 -1.24 6.91
CA ILE A 6 -5.84 -0.66 5.93
C ILE A 6 -5.09 0.51 6.57
N GLU A 7 -5.82 1.41 7.23
CA GLU A 7 -5.22 2.54 7.95
C GLU A 7 -4.27 2.09 9.06
N TYR A 8 -4.68 1.09 9.85
CA TYR A 8 -3.87 0.55 10.93
C TYR A 8 -2.55 -0.02 10.40
N LEU A 9 -2.59 -0.84 9.36
CA LEU A 9 -1.39 -1.44 8.76
C LEU A 9 -0.42 -0.37 8.25
N ILE A 10 -0.94 0.61 7.49
CA ILE A 10 -0.11 1.70 6.93
C ILE A 10 0.54 2.52 8.06
N ARG A 11 -0.20 2.80 9.15
CA ARG A 11 0.35 3.49 10.33
C ARG A 11 1.39 2.65 11.06
N ALA A 12 1.15 1.34 11.23
CA ALA A 12 2.07 0.42 11.87
C ALA A 12 3.40 0.29 11.10
N LEU A 13 3.37 0.50 9.78
CA LEU A 13 4.55 0.61 8.92
C LEU A 13 5.32 1.94 9.06
N GLY A 14 4.82 2.86 9.89
CA GLY A 14 5.43 4.17 10.12
C GLY A 14 5.03 5.24 9.10
N ILE A 15 4.01 4.98 8.28
CA ILE A 15 3.51 5.95 7.29
C ILE A 15 2.34 6.74 7.91
N GLY A 16 2.58 8.01 8.20
CA GLY A 16 1.60 8.91 8.81
C GLY A 16 0.83 9.77 7.80
N ALA A 17 -0.33 10.29 8.23
CA ALA A 17 -1.22 11.13 7.44
C ALA A 17 -0.67 12.51 7.05
N THR A 18 0.53 12.89 7.54
CA THR A 18 1.25 14.10 7.11
C THR A 18 1.77 13.99 5.67
N TYR A 19 1.91 12.78 5.14
CA TYR A 19 2.27 12.53 3.76
C TYR A 19 1.02 12.29 2.91
N ARG A 20 0.92 12.92 1.73
CA ARG A 20 -0.19 12.65 0.79
C ARG A 20 -0.24 11.17 0.36
N GLY A 21 0.94 10.54 0.22
CA GLY A 21 1.07 9.12 -0.09
C GLY A 21 0.34 8.20 0.90
N TYR A 22 0.12 8.61 2.16
CA TYR A 22 -0.72 7.87 3.11
C TYR A 22 -2.15 7.71 2.59
N ARG A 23 -2.77 8.79 2.11
CA ARG A 23 -4.14 8.75 1.59
C ARG A 23 -4.21 7.96 0.29
N TYR A 24 -3.19 8.09 -0.56
CA TYR A 24 -3.10 7.35 -1.82
C TYR A 24 -2.92 5.86 -1.60
N LEU A 25 -2.11 5.43 -0.62
CA LEU A 25 -1.99 4.01 -0.25
C LEU A 25 -3.30 3.45 0.32
N ASN A 26 -3.96 4.17 1.23
CA ASN A 26 -5.23 3.71 1.79
C ASN A 26 -6.28 3.45 0.70
N TYR A 27 -6.48 4.41 -0.19
CA TYR A 27 -7.41 4.26 -1.29
C TYR A 27 -6.93 3.23 -2.32
N GLY A 28 -5.64 3.22 -2.64
CA GLY A 28 -5.07 2.30 -3.63
C GLY A 28 -5.14 0.84 -3.19
N VAL A 29 -4.77 0.53 -1.95
CA VAL A 29 -4.89 -0.83 -1.38
C VAL A 29 -6.35 -1.28 -1.34
N LYS A 30 -7.28 -0.38 -1.00
CA LYS A 30 -8.73 -0.67 -1.05
C LYS A 30 -9.18 -1.06 -2.46
N LEU A 31 -8.66 -0.40 -3.50
CA LEU A 31 -8.94 -0.77 -4.89
C LEU A 31 -8.34 -2.14 -5.24
N CYS A 32 -7.08 -2.41 -4.89
CA CYS A 32 -6.43 -3.70 -5.14
C CYS A 32 -7.10 -4.89 -4.42
N LEU A 33 -7.63 -4.67 -3.21
CA LEU A 33 -8.39 -5.69 -2.48
C LEU A 33 -9.72 -6.02 -3.16
N ARG A 34 -10.35 -5.02 -3.79
CA ARG A 34 -11.62 -5.19 -4.50
C ARG A 34 -11.44 -5.86 -5.86
N ASP A 35 -10.38 -5.52 -6.59
CA ASP A 35 -10.14 -5.95 -7.96
C ASP A 35 -8.62 -6.03 -8.22
N GLU A 36 -8.15 -7.22 -8.60
CA GLU A 36 -6.72 -7.49 -8.78
C GLU A 36 -6.11 -6.79 -10.00
N ASP A 37 -6.93 -6.37 -10.97
CA ASP A 37 -6.46 -5.65 -12.16
C ASP A 37 -5.73 -4.35 -11.80
N TYR A 38 -6.11 -3.72 -10.69
CA TYR A 38 -5.43 -2.55 -10.16
C TYR A 38 -3.97 -2.82 -9.79
N LEU A 39 -3.69 -4.00 -9.24
CA LEU A 39 -2.34 -4.40 -8.88
C LEU A 39 -1.54 -4.84 -10.12
N LEU A 40 -2.19 -5.51 -11.07
CA LEU A 40 -1.59 -5.91 -12.35
C LEU A 40 -1.24 -4.70 -13.24
N SER A 41 -1.93 -3.57 -13.05
CA SER A 41 -1.83 -2.40 -13.91
C SER A 41 -1.66 -1.09 -13.12
N VAL A 42 -0.66 -1.05 -12.23
CA VAL A 42 -0.46 0.10 -11.32
C VAL A 42 -0.36 1.45 -12.04
N SER A 43 0.49 1.56 -13.05
CA SER A 43 0.76 2.85 -13.73
C SER A 43 -0.37 3.28 -14.69
N LYS A 44 -1.08 2.31 -15.28
CA LYS A 44 -2.09 2.57 -16.32
C LYS A 44 -3.53 2.54 -15.80
N LEU A 45 -3.75 1.96 -14.62
CA LEU A 45 -5.08 1.83 -14.03
C LEU A 45 -5.15 2.43 -12.63
N LEU A 46 -4.33 1.93 -11.68
CA LEU A 46 -4.42 2.35 -10.28
C LEU A 46 -4.08 3.83 -10.08
N TYR A 47 -2.92 4.29 -10.57
CA TYR A 47 -2.52 5.68 -10.41
C TYR A 47 -3.51 6.66 -11.07
N PRO A 48 -4.00 6.42 -12.31
CA PRO A 48 -5.08 7.23 -12.87
C PRO A 48 -6.35 7.28 -12.03
N GLN A 49 -6.79 6.16 -11.43
CA GLN A 49 -7.98 6.17 -10.57
C GLN A 49 -7.76 6.96 -9.27
N ILE A 50 -6.61 6.76 -8.61
CA ILE A 50 -6.26 7.56 -7.42
C ILE A 50 -6.18 9.05 -7.79
N ALA A 51 -5.54 9.37 -8.91
CA ALA A 51 -5.38 10.74 -9.38
C ALA A 51 -6.74 11.42 -9.64
N LYS A 52 -7.67 10.70 -10.28
CA LYS A 52 -9.05 11.15 -10.49
C LYS A 52 -9.77 11.42 -9.16
N ASN A 53 -9.66 10.50 -8.19
CA ASN A 53 -10.33 10.61 -6.89
C ASN A 53 -9.81 11.80 -6.05
N TYR A 54 -8.51 12.09 -6.11
CA TYR A 54 -7.89 13.16 -5.32
C TYR A 54 -7.62 14.44 -6.12
N HIS A 55 -8.18 14.58 -7.32
CA HIS A 55 -8.00 15.74 -8.20
C HIS A 55 -6.53 16.12 -8.39
N THR A 56 -5.69 15.13 -8.69
CA THR A 56 -4.26 15.27 -8.91
C THR A 56 -3.83 14.55 -10.20
N THR A 57 -2.53 14.38 -10.41
CA THR A 57 -1.95 13.69 -11.57
C THR A 57 -1.39 12.33 -11.20
N SER A 58 -1.40 11.36 -12.13
CA SER A 58 -0.81 10.04 -11.90
C SER A 58 0.67 10.10 -11.52
N SER A 59 1.42 11.07 -12.04
CA SER A 59 2.83 11.28 -11.69
C SER A 59 3.00 11.81 -10.26
N SER A 60 2.06 12.63 -9.77
CA SER A 60 2.05 13.06 -8.36
C SER A 60 1.70 11.91 -7.43
N VAL A 61 0.74 11.06 -7.80
CA VAL A 61 0.39 9.84 -7.06
C VAL A 61 1.60 8.91 -6.95
N GLU A 62 2.24 8.59 -8.08
CA GLU A 62 3.44 7.75 -8.14
C GLU A 62 4.54 8.30 -7.22
N ARG A 63 4.86 9.59 -7.36
CA ARG A 63 5.90 10.25 -6.56
C ARG A 63 5.61 10.19 -5.07
N ASP A 64 4.38 10.51 -4.68
CA ASP A 64 3.99 10.55 -3.27
C ASP A 64 3.92 9.15 -2.65
N ILE A 65 3.52 8.12 -3.42
CA ILE A 65 3.60 6.71 -3.01
C ILE A 65 5.06 6.28 -2.82
N ARG A 66 5.93 6.52 -3.80
CA ARG A 66 7.37 6.20 -3.68
C ARG A 66 8.01 6.90 -2.47
N THR A 67 7.58 8.12 -2.18
CA THR A 67 8.04 8.89 -1.01
C THR A 67 7.69 8.18 0.29
N VAL A 68 6.45 7.73 0.47
CA VAL A 68 6.07 7.05 1.72
C VAL A 68 6.66 5.65 1.86
N ILE A 69 6.89 4.94 0.75
CA ILE A 69 7.63 3.67 0.76
C ILE A 69 9.07 3.90 1.22
N ARG A 70 9.72 4.96 0.73
CA ARG A 70 11.07 5.34 1.17
C ARG A 70 11.10 5.69 2.65
N VAL A 71 10.11 6.45 3.12
CA VAL A 71 9.97 6.78 4.55
C VAL A 71 9.80 5.53 5.39
N CYS A 72 8.94 4.59 4.99
CA CYS A 72 8.77 3.30 5.66
C CYS A 72 10.09 2.52 5.72
N TRP A 73 10.80 2.45 4.59
CA TRP A 73 12.05 1.70 4.48
C TRP A 73 13.20 2.28 5.31
N GLU A 74 13.40 3.60 5.25
CA GLU A 74 14.55 4.25 5.88
C GLU A 74 14.32 4.59 7.35
N ARG A 75 13.07 4.90 7.74
CA ARG A 75 12.75 5.52 9.04
C ARG A 75 11.53 4.92 9.73
N GLY A 76 10.73 4.14 9.02
CA GLY A 76 9.53 3.50 9.55
C GLY A 76 9.80 2.11 10.10
N ASN A 77 8.76 1.29 10.16
CA ASN A 77 8.85 -0.06 10.70
C ASN A 77 9.28 -1.06 9.61
N ARG A 78 10.55 -0.98 9.17
CA ARG A 78 11.12 -1.90 8.18
C ARG A 78 11.05 -3.36 8.63
N ARG A 79 11.12 -3.62 9.94
CA ARG A 79 10.98 -4.98 10.50
C ARG A 79 9.59 -5.55 10.21
N LEU A 80 8.53 -4.79 10.48
CA LEU A 80 7.17 -5.22 10.14
C LEU A 80 7.00 -5.42 8.64
N LEU A 81 7.53 -4.51 7.80
CA LEU A 81 7.50 -4.68 6.35
C LEU A 81 8.15 -6.01 5.91
N GLN A 82 9.30 -6.34 6.50
CA GLN A 82 10.01 -7.60 6.23
C GLN A 82 9.22 -8.84 6.67
N GLU A 83 8.50 -8.75 7.78
CA GLU A 83 7.67 -9.83 8.32
C GLU A 83 6.47 -10.13 7.41
N ILE A 84 5.77 -9.08 6.95
CA ILE A 84 4.58 -9.24 6.13
C ILE A 84 4.87 -9.53 4.65
N ALA A 85 6.11 -9.33 4.20
CA ALA A 85 6.52 -9.59 2.82
C ALA A 85 6.58 -11.09 2.47
N LEU A 86 6.75 -11.97 3.47
CA LEU A 86 6.87 -13.44 3.29
C LEU A 86 8.05 -13.89 2.41
N HIS A 87 8.92 -12.96 2.00
CA HIS A 87 10.19 -13.22 1.33
C HIS A 87 11.23 -12.18 1.78
N PRO A 88 12.54 -12.46 1.62
CA PRO A 88 13.59 -11.48 1.94
C PRO A 88 13.43 -10.18 1.14
N LEU A 89 13.58 -9.03 1.83
CA LEU A 89 13.69 -7.71 1.20
C LEU A 89 15.09 -7.16 1.45
N ASP A 90 15.97 -7.34 0.48
CA ASP A 90 17.36 -6.83 0.55
C ASP A 90 17.43 -5.33 0.24
N SER A 91 16.49 -4.82 -0.57
CA SER A 91 16.39 -3.42 -0.98
C SER A 91 14.98 -2.86 -0.82
N GLN A 92 14.86 -1.53 -0.87
CA GLN A 92 13.56 -0.86 -0.84
C GLN A 92 12.65 -1.45 -1.93
N PRO A 93 11.42 -1.91 -1.60
CA PRO A 93 10.52 -2.44 -2.60
C PRO A 93 10.04 -1.34 -3.56
N THR A 94 9.76 -1.73 -4.79
CA THR A 94 9.06 -0.89 -5.76
C THR A 94 7.63 -0.61 -5.30
N SER A 95 6.96 0.35 -5.94
CA SER A 95 5.57 0.65 -5.59
C SER A 95 4.62 -0.51 -5.83
N SER A 96 4.83 -1.30 -6.88
CA SER A 96 4.02 -2.49 -7.15
C SER A 96 4.25 -3.58 -6.10
N GLU A 97 5.51 -3.89 -5.78
CA GLU A 97 5.84 -4.89 -4.73
C GLU A 97 5.29 -4.47 -3.37
N PHE A 98 5.42 -3.18 -3.00
CA PHE A 98 4.89 -2.70 -1.74
C PHE A 98 3.36 -2.85 -1.68
N LEU A 99 2.64 -2.48 -2.75
CA LEU A 99 1.19 -2.66 -2.82
C LEU A 99 0.78 -4.13 -2.78
N ASP A 100 1.53 -5.01 -3.43
CA ASP A 100 1.31 -6.46 -3.40
C ASP A 100 1.46 -7.02 -1.99
N ILE A 101 2.57 -6.71 -1.31
CA ILE A 101 2.84 -7.10 0.08
C ILE A 101 1.69 -6.69 1.01
N LEU A 102 1.24 -5.43 0.94
CA LEU A 102 0.13 -4.96 1.77
C LEU A 102 -1.18 -5.69 1.46
N THR A 103 -1.48 -5.86 0.17
CA THR A 103 -2.72 -6.50 -0.30
C THR A 103 -2.74 -7.98 0.12
N ALA A 104 -1.65 -8.70 -0.06
CA ALA A 104 -1.50 -10.09 0.31
C ALA A 104 -1.64 -10.30 1.83
N HIS A 105 -0.97 -9.47 2.63
CA HIS A 105 -1.07 -9.53 4.09
C HIS A 105 -2.51 -9.32 4.58
N LEU A 106 -3.19 -8.33 4.03
CA LEU A 106 -4.58 -8.04 4.37
C LEU A 106 -5.51 -9.19 3.95
N ARG A 107 -5.37 -9.75 2.74
CA ARG A 107 -6.16 -10.92 2.30
C ARG A 107 -5.96 -12.13 3.22
N GLN A 108 -4.73 -12.38 3.67
CA GLN A 108 -4.46 -13.48 4.60
C GLN A 108 -5.12 -13.27 5.97
N LYS A 109 -5.10 -12.03 6.48
CA LYS A 109 -5.76 -11.67 7.73
C LYS A 109 -7.28 -11.89 7.66
N GLU A 110 -7.92 -11.47 6.57
CA GLU A 110 -9.36 -11.69 6.35
C GLU A 110 -9.71 -13.18 6.20
N ALA A 111 -8.87 -13.97 5.52
CA ALA A 111 -9.05 -15.41 5.43
C ALA A 111 -8.93 -16.10 6.80
N ALA A 112 -7.99 -15.67 7.63
CA ALA A 112 -7.82 -16.21 8.98
C ALA A 112 -9.02 -15.88 9.89
N GLU A 113 -9.59 -14.69 9.77
CA GLU A 113 -10.77 -14.27 10.54
C GLU A 113 -12.05 -15.03 10.14
N MET A 114 -12.18 -15.47 8.89
CA MET A 114 -13.32 -16.30 8.44
C MET A 114 -13.25 -17.77 8.90
N LEU A 115 -12.08 -18.22 9.37
CA LEU A 115 -11.86 -19.59 9.85
C LEU A 115 -12.05 -19.74 11.37
N VAL A 116 -12.33 -18.65 12.07
CA VAL A 116 -12.55 -18.59 13.53
C VAL A 116 -14.02 -18.29 13.80
#